data_AF-A0A6N9U184-F1
#
_entry.id   AF-A0A6N9U184-F1
#
_cell.length_a   1.000
_cell.length_b   1.000
_cell.length_c   1.000
_cell.angle_alpha   90.00
_cell.angle_beta   90.00
_cell.angle_gamma   90.00
#
_symmetry.space_group_name_H-M   'P 1'
#
loop_
_entity.id
_entity.type
_entity.pdbx_description
1 polymer ?
#
loop_
_entity_poly.entity_id
_entity_poly.type
_entity_poly.pdbx_seq_one_letter_code
_entity_poly.pdbx_strand_id
1 'polypeptide(L)'
;HLIVDLDEDGGSGARGPFRPAAPVSRPAASVSRLAAFVPRPAVEPSGAPASVREGARGRTPVAVVALGARVGDGTSAEDFRRAVLAGERRGAVSEIAVGLTDLCFPPLTLERTVRHQLLVLEAAREAVRSLSLPRERTMVVIGTGVDPEVARAGARWRVPYWLERAGGVPGTSTASAQDAFGPPMNAEGVVGTLPNLVANRISTQLDLAGPGFAVSAEEASGLVALEVAARAIRAGEVDAALVGATDLSCEEVHRAALRELGCEGEPGDAAVVLVLKPLDAAREDGDPVIALLDEESGDGMSEAGESGAELPRAGASGPSGPPDLVVGDGPDAVFDPASAFGRAHAASGLVSVAVAALALRHRAVPRPDGPADTAALPLTAR
;
A
#
# COMPACT_ATOMS: atom_id res chain seq x y z
N HIS A 1 -10.30 12.81 -13.43
CA HIS A 1 -10.12 11.55 -12.70
C HIS A 1 -10.90 10.46 -13.41
N LEU A 2 -10.36 9.25 -13.39
CA LEU A 2 -11.06 8.01 -13.71
C LEU A 2 -11.65 7.47 -12.41
N ILE A 3 -12.95 7.15 -12.41
CA ILE A 3 -13.65 6.63 -11.24
C ILE A 3 -13.88 5.13 -11.41
N VAL A 4 -13.46 4.33 -10.42
CA VAL A 4 -13.73 2.89 -10.34
C VAL A 4 -14.58 2.61 -9.11
N ASP A 5 -15.85 2.28 -9.32
CA ASP A 5 -16.81 1.99 -8.25
C ASP A 5 -16.53 0.60 -7.63
N LEU A 6 -16.67 0.50 -6.31
CA LEU A 6 -16.70 -0.73 -5.54
C LEU A 6 -18.18 -1.00 -5.22
N ASP A 7 -18.79 -1.98 -5.91
CA ASP A 7 -20.23 -2.27 -5.75
C ASP A 7 -20.57 -2.53 -4.26
N GLU A 8 -21.45 -1.70 -3.67
CA GLU A 8 -21.88 -1.81 -2.26
C GLU A 8 -23.01 -2.81 -2.02
N ASP A 9 -23.60 -3.37 -3.08
CA ASP A 9 -24.74 -4.29 -2.96
C ASP A 9 -24.39 -5.66 -3.56
N GLY A 10 -24.69 -6.73 -2.82
CA GLY A 10 -24.60 -8.13 -3.24
C GLY A 10 -25.54 -8.53 -4.40
N GLY A 11 -25.80 -7.64 -5.35
CA GLY A 11 -26.67 -7.79 -6.49
C GLY A 11 -25.93 -7.59 -7.82
N SER A 12 -25.60 -8.71 -8.47
CA SER A 12 -24.98 -8.82 -9.80
C SER A 12 -23.55 -8.27 -9.90
N GLY A 13 -22.57 -9.16 -10.13
CA GLY A 13 -21.15 -8.82 -10.35
C GLY A 13 -20.87 -8.11 -11.68
N ALA A 14 -21.75 -7.20 -12.10
CA ALA A 14 -21.53 -6.30 -13.20
C ALA A 14 -20.95 -5.00 -12.66
N ARG A 15 -19.66 -4.78 -12.95
CA ARG A 15 -18.93 -3.52 -12.70
C ARG A 15 -19.84 -2.30 -12.88
N GLY A 16 -19.93 -1.45 -11.86
CA GLY A 16 -20.55 -0.13 -11.96
C GLY A 16 -20.11 0.67 -13.19
N PRO A 17 -20.99 1.51 -13.77
CA PRO A 17 -20.71 2.21 -15.01
C PRO A 17 -19.62 3.27 -14.84
N PHE A 18 -18.54 3.12 -15.63
CA PHE A 18 -17.47 4.08 -15.85
C PHE A 18 -17.99 5.52 -15.99
N ARG A 19 -17.54 6.44 -15.14
CA ARG A 19 -17.92 7.85 -15.21
C ARG A 19 -16.69 8.77 -15.16
N PRO A 20 -16.57 9.74 -16.07
CA PRO A 20 -15.64 10.85 -15.85
C PRO A 20 -16.10 11.63 -14.62
N ALA A 21 -15.17 11.96 -13.71
CA ALA A 21 -15.48 12.83 -12.57
C ALA A 21 -16.13 14.14 -13.03
N ALA A 22 -17.13 14.62 -12.28
CA ALA A 22 -17.81 15.88 -12.58
C ALA A 22 -16.80 17.04 -12.72
N PRO A 23 -16.97 17.94 -13.69
CA PRO A 23 -15.99 18.99 -13.94
C PRO A 23 -15.97 19.98 -12.76
N VAL A 24 -14.83 20.06 -12.07
CA VAL A 24 -14.50 21.22 -11.23
C VAL A 24 -14.34 22.40 -12.18
N SER A 25 -15.17 23.44 -12.00
CA SER A 25 -15.15 24.63 -12.85
C SER A 25 -13.78 25.31 -12.81
N ARG A 26 -13.13 25.40 -13.97
CA ARG A 26 -11.94 26.23 -14.18
C ARG A 26 -12.13 27.10 -15.41
N PRO A 27 -11.62 28.35 -15.39
CA PRO A 27 -11.81 29.31 -16.48
C PRO A 27 -11.09 28.84 -17.74
N ALA A 28 -11.76 29.02 -18.89
CA ALA A 28 -11.29 28.59 -20.19
C ALA A 28 -10.01 29.36 -20.59
N ALA A 29 -8.90 28.64 -20.74
CA ALA A 29 -7.76 29.08 -21.53
C ALA A 29 -7.79 28.34 -22.86
N SER A 30 -7.76 29.08 -23.96
CA SER A 30 -7.77 28.54 -25.32
C SER A 30 -6.49 27.76 -25.60
N VAL A 31 -6.63 26.52 -26.05
CA VAL A 31 -5.50 25.68 -26.50
C VAL A 31 -5.51 25.66 -28.03
N SER A 32 -4.49 26.26 -28.64
CA SER A 32 -4.25 26.14 -30.08
C SER A 32 -3.70 24.75 -30.40
N ARG A 33 -4.35 24.02 -31.32
CA ARG A 33 -3.82 22.78 -31.90
C ARG A 33 -2.60 23.07 -32.77
N LEU A 34 -1.52 22.32 -32.55
CA LEU A 34 -0.73 21.66 -33.60
C LEU A 34 0.20 20.64 -32.94
N ALA A 35 -0.09 19.36 -33.15
CA ALA A 35 0.78 18.26 -32.77
C ALA A 35 1.97 18.21 -33.73
N ALA A 36 3.16 18.58 -33.24
CA ALA A 36 4.42 18.29 -33.91
C ALA A 36 5.03 17.04 -33.26
N PHE A 37 5.27 16.03 -34.08
CA PHE A 37 5.96 14.79 -33.72
C PHE A 37 7.40 15.13 -33.28
N VAL A 38 7.71 14.95 -32.00
CA VAL A 38 9.08 15.08 -31.47
C VAL A 38 9.75 13.70 -31.52
N PRO A 39 10.83 13.51 -32.30
CA PRO A 39 11.54 12.23 -32.32
C PRO A 39 12.25 11.99 -30.99
N ARG A 40 12.14 10.76 -30.47
CA ARG A 40 12.88 10.29 -29.28
C ARG A 40 14.40 10.46 -29.49
N PRO A 41 15.16 11.00 -28.53
CA PRO A 41 16.62 10.95 -28.61
C PRO A 41 17.10 9.50 -28.51
N ALA A 42 18.22 9.22 -29.17
CA ALA A 42 18.83 7.89 -29.21
C ALA A 42 19.20 7.43 -27.79
N VAL A 43 18.89 6.16 -27.49
CA VAL A 43 19.29 5.50 -26.24
C VAL A 43 20.79 5.27 -26.29
N GLU A 44 21.54 6.00 -25.48
CA GLU A 44 22.95 5.66 -25.22
C GLU A 44 23.03 4.33 -24.46
N PRO A 45 24.03 3.48 -24.75
CA PRO A 45 24.17 2.20 -24.10
C PRO A 45 24.30 2.37 -22.58
N SER A 46 23.39 1.72 -21.85
CA SER A 46 23.35 1.63 -20.38
C SER A 46 24.76 1.44 -19.83
N GLY A 47 25.21 2.41 -19.03
CA GLY A 47 26.43 2.28 -18.23
C GLY A 47 26.38 1.03 -17.35
N ALA A 48 27.57 0.52 -17.01
CA ALA A 48 27.75 -0.63 -16.11
C ALA A 48 26.92 -0.46 -14.81
N PRO A 49 26.46 -1.56 -14.20
CA PRO A 49 25.72 -1.49 -12.93
C PRO A 49 26.51 -0.67 -11.92
N ALA A 50 25.87 0.33 -11.32
CA ALA A 50 26.47 1.21 -10.34
C ALA A 50 27.09 0.34 -9.22
N SER A 51 28.39 0.51 -9.00
CA SER A 51 29.13 -0.22 -7.97
C SER A 51 28.45 -0.03 -6.61
N VAL A 52 28.28 -1.13 -5.86
CA VAL A 52 27.98 -1.07 -4.42
C VAL A 52 28.97 -0.10 -3.79
N ARG A 53 28.48 0.89 -3.05
CA ARG A 53 29.37 1.82 -2.32
C ARG A 53 30.08 1.02 -1.23
N GLU A 54 31.28 0.50 -1.52
CA GLU A 54 32.19 0.00 -0.49
C GLU A 54 32.69 1.18 0.34
N GLY A 55 32.04 1.41 1.46
CA GLY A 55 32.46 2.38 2.45
C GLY A 55 31.87 2.01 3.79
N ALA A 56 32.74 1.80 4.78
CA ALA A 56 32.38 1.69 6.18
C ALA A 56 31.72 3.00 6.66
N ARG A 57 30.43 3.18 6.31
CA ARG A 57 29.58 4.17 6.96
C ARG A 57 29.00 3.47 8.18
N GLY A 58 29.21 4.07 9.36
CA GLY A 58 28.46 3.66 10.56
C GLY A 58 26.98 3.58 10.22
N ARG A 59 26.25 2.71 10.91
CA ARG A 59 24.85 2.38 10.61
C ARG A 59 23.99 3.65 10.60
N THR A 60 23.74 4.23 9.43
CA THR A 60 22.93 5.44 9.29
C THR A 60 21.47 5.07 9.57
N PRO A 61 20.77 5.75 10.50
CA PRO A 61 19.36 5.49 10.75
C PRO A 61 18.52 5.65 9.49
N VAL A 62 17.46 4.85 9.36
CA VAL A 62 16.52 4.95 8.25
C VAL A 62 15.39 5.88 8.66
N ALA A 63 15.13 6.91 7.85
CA ALA A 63 14.09 7.90 8.09
C ALA A 63 12.88 7.64 7.20
N VAL A 64 11.68 7.73 7.77
CA VAL A 64 10.43 7.89 7.03
C VAL A 64 10.32 9.37 6.65
N VAL A 65 10.36 9.68 5.37
CA VAL A 65 10.37 11.07 4.88
C VAL A 65 9.03 11.53 4.31
N ALA A 66 8.22 10.60 3.81
CA ALA A 66 6.86 10.90 3.38
C ALA A 66 5.95 9.70 3.55
N LEU A 67 4.64 9.96 3.51
CA LEU A 67 3.62 8.94 3.45
C LEU A 67 2.49 9.36 2.50
N GLY A 68 1.90 8.39 1.84
CA GLY A 68 0.65 8.49 1.09
C GLY A 68 -0.33 7.44 1.61
N ALA A 69 -1.62 7.75 1.64
CA ALA A 69 -2.60 6.85 2.23
C ALA A 69 -3.98 6.95 1.56
N ARG A 70 -4.63 5.79 1.41
CA ARG A 70 -6.05 5.62 1.07
C ARG A 70 -6.58 4.58 2.04
N VAL A 71 -7.27 5.01 3.09
CA VAL A 71 -7.69 4.12 4.19
C VAL A 71 -9.18 4.33 4.41
N GLY A 72 -9.94 3.24 4.31
CA GLY A 72 -11.39 3.28 4.23
C GLY A 72 -11.88 4.23 3.12
N ASP A 73 -12.95 4.98 3.39
CA ASP A 73 -13.45 6.03 2.49
C ASP A 73 -12.52 7.26 2.30
N GLY A 74 -11.35 7.29 2.96
CA GLY A 74 -10.39 8.38 2.89
C GLY A 74 -9.62 8.41 1.56
N THR A 75 -9.51 9.59 0.95
CA THR A 75 -8.93 9.77 -0.40
C THR A 75 -7.53 10.38 -0.40
N SER A 76 -6.93 10.61 0.77
CA SER A 76 -5.63 11.26 0.92
C SER A 76 -4.94 10.94 2.24
N ALA A 77 -3.63 11.19 2.30
CA ALA A 77 -2.85 11.18 3.54
C ALA A 77 -3.38 12.19 4.57
N GLU A 78 -3.97 13.29 4.10
CA GLU A 78 -4.59 14.30 4.96
C GLU A 78 -5.90 13.80 5.59
N ASP A 79 -6.74 13.09 4.83
CA ASP A 79 -7.96 12.46 5.37
C ASP A 79 -7.58 11.38 6.40
N PHE A 80 -6.56 10.57 6.10
CA PHE A 80 -6.03 9.57 7.03
C PHE A 80 -5.50 10.24 8.30
N ARG A 81 -4.70 11.30 8.18
CA ARG A 81 -4.19 12.07 9.32
C ARG A 81 -5.31 12.65 10.18
N ARG A 82 -6.35 13.23 9.55
CA ARG A 82 -7.51 13.75 10.27
C ARG A 82 -8.21 12.63 11.02
N ALA A 83 -8.44 11.50 10.37
CA ALA A 83 -9.13 10.38 10.99
C ALA A 83 -8.37 9.85 12.22
N VAL A 84 -7.05 9.67 12.12
CA VAL A 84 -6.19 9.26 13.24
C VAL A 84 -6.22 10.25 14.40
N LEU A 85 -6.09 11.55 14.11
CA LEU A 85 -5.96 12.57 15.16
C LEU A 85 -7.31 13.03 15.75
N ALA A 86 -8.40 12.90 15.01
CA ALA A 86 -9.74 13.25 15.48
C ALA A 86 -10.50 12.02 16.03
N GLY A 87 -9.98 10.80 15.82
CA GLY A 87 -10.66 9.56 16.19
C GLY A 87 -11.88 9.26 15.32
N GLU A 88 -11.84 9.68 14.05
CA GLU A 88 -12.95 9.44 13.11
C GLU A 88 -12.86 8.03 12.55
N ARG A 89 -13.97 7.30 12.61
CA ARG A 89 -14.12 6.02 11.89
C ARG A 89 -14.28 6.26 10.40
N ARG A 90 -13.74 5.35 9.60
CA ARG A 90 -13.85 5.37 8.13
C ARG A 90 -14.46 4.06 7.66
N GLY A 91 -15.45 4.16 6.77
CA GLY A 91 -16.10 3.00 6.18
C GLY A 91 -15.22 2.32 5.12
N ALA A 92 -15.75 1.29 4.46
CA ALA A 92 -15.09 0.65 3.31
C ALA A 92 -14.81 1.66 2.19
N VAL A 93 -13.84 1.35 1.33
CA VAL A 93 -13.65 2.15 0.11
C VAL A 93 -14.89 1.89 -0.77
N SER A 94 -15.54 2.95 -1.25
CA SER A 94 -16.66 2.85 -2.21
C SER A 94 -16.23 3.22 -3.63
N GLU A 95 -15.18 4.02 -3.77
CA GLU A 95 -14.73 4.55 -5.04
C GLU A 95 -13.20 4.72 -5.08
N ILE A 96 -12.57 4.37 -6.21
CA ILE A 96 -11.16 4.66 -6.47
C ILE A 96 -11.03 5.66 -7.60
N ALA A 97 -10.73 6.92 -7.25
CA ALA A 97 -10.47 7.99 -8.19
C ALA A 97 -8.99 8.03 -8.61
N VAL A 98 -8.69 7.69 -9.87
CA VAL A 98 -7.35 7.73 -10.45
C VAL A 98 -7.13 9.03 -11.22
N GLY A 99 -6.03 9.74 -10.94
CA GLY A 99 -5.66 10.95 -11.67
C GLY A 99 -5.19 10.63 -13.09
N LEU A 100 -5.86 11.16 -14.12
CA LEU A 100 -5.48 10.91 -15.52
C LEU A 100 -4.27 11.74 -16.00
N THR A 101 -4.05 12.90 -15.38
CA THR A 101 -2.89 13.74 -15.69
C THR A 101 -1.60 12.99 -15.36
N ASP A 102 -0.64 13.04 -16.27
CA ASP A 102 0.70 12.42 -16.15
C ASP A 102 0.70 10.89 -15.99
N LEU A 103 -0.44 10.24 -16.22
CA LEU A 103 -0.57 8.79 -16.09
C LEU A 103 0.10 8.08 -17.29
N CYS A 104 0.93 7.09 -17.00
CA CYS A 104 1.67 6.33 -18.01
C CYS A 104 0.89 5.15 -18.61
N PHE A 105 -0.36 4.95 -18.20
CA PHE A 105 -1.17 3.79 -18.58
C PHE A 105 -2.44 4.20 -19.32
N PRO A 106 -2.85 3.45 -20.36
CA PRO A 106 -4.14 3.67 -21.01
C PRO A 106 -5.30 3.47 -20.02
N PRO A 107 -6.39 4.25 -20.13
CA PRO A 107 -7.57 4.10 -19.26
C PRO A 107 -8.16 2.68 -19.27
N LEU A 108 -8.17 2.01 -20.43
CA LEU A 108 -8.67 0.64 -20.56
C LEU A 108 -7.85 -0.38 -19.76
N THR A 109 -6.52 -0.23 -19.73
CA THR A 109 -5.65 -1.10 -18.93
C THR A 109 -5.95 -0.94 -17.45
N LEU A 110 -6.16 0.30 -16.99
CA LEU A 110 -6.52 0.55 -15.59
C LEU A 110 -7.88 -0.03 -15.23
N GLU A 111 -8.86 0.08 -16.12
CA GLU A 111 -10.18 -0.54 -15.92
C GLU A 111 -10.07 -2.06 -15.72
N ARG A 112 -9.08 -2.71 -16.34
CA ARG A 112 -8.85 -4.17 -16.23
C ARG A 112 -7.88 -4.55 -15.13
N THR A 113 -7.38 -3.59 -14.36
CA THR A 113 -6.47 -3.81 -13.24
C THR A 113 -7.26 -4.07 -11.96
N VAL A 114 -6.79 -5.02 -11.15
CA VAL A 114 -7.39 -5.28 -9.83
C VAL A 114 -7.28 -4.03 -8.94
N ARG A 115 -8.29 -3.82 -8.11
CA ARG A 115 -8.59 -2.49 -7.56
C ARG A 115 -7.57 -2.06 -6.51
N HIS A 116 -7.06 -2.99 -5.71
CA HIS A 116 -6.03 -2.73 -4.71
C HIS A 116 -4.72 -2.19 -5.33
N GLN A 117 -4.39 -2.55 -6.59
CA GLN A 117 -3.23 -2.01 -7.32
C GLN A 117 -3.42 -0.54 -7.70
N LEU A 118 -4.64 -0.12 -8.04
CA LEU A 118 -4.95 1.28 -8.34
C LEU A 118 -4.89 2.13 -7.08
N LEU A 119 -5.40 1.59 -5.96
CA LEU A 119 -5.41 2.27 -4.68
C LEU A 119 -4.00 2.62 -4.21
N VAL A 120 -3.09 1.65 -4.22
CA VAL A 120 -1.69 1.85 -3.81
C VAL A 120 -0.89 2.68 -4.82
N LEU A 121 -1.23 2.64 -6.11
CA LEU A 121 -0.63 3.53 -7.11
C LEU A 121 -0.92 5.00 -6.77
N GLU A 122 -2.16 5.33 -6.42
CA GLU A 122 -2.53 6.70 -6.04
C GLU A 122 -1.90 7.13 -4.69
N ALA A 123 -1.78 6.21 -3.73
CA ALA A 123 -1.03 6.45 -2.49
C ALA A 123 0.46 6.70 -2.78
N ALA A 124 1.08 5.92 -3.66
CA ALA A 124 2.48 6.12 -4.06
C ALA A 124 2.70 7.47 -4.76
N ARG A 125 1.81 7.82 -5.70
CA ARG A 125 1.85 9.12 -6.39
C ARG A 125 1.70 10.30 -5.42
N GLU A 126 0.88 10.16 -4.39
CA GLU A 126 0.76 11.16 -3.33
C GLU A 126 2.04 11.27 -2.50
N ALA A 127 2.61 10.14 -2.07
CA ALA A 127 3.75 10.10 -1.18
C ALA A 127 5.00 10.79 -1.77
N VAL A 128 5.17 10.75 -3.09
CA VAL A 128 6.37 11.28 -3.76
C VAL A 128 6.22 12.69 -4.34
N ARG A 129 5.04 13.35 -4.23
CA ARG A 129 4.75 14.63 -4.94
C ARG A 129 5.79 15.72 -4.72
N SER A 130 6.42 15.76 -3.54
CA SER A 130 7.38 16.79 -3.14
C SER A 130 8.79 16.25 -2.94
N LEU A 131 9.10 15.05 -3.42
CA LEU A 131 10.38 14.39 -3.21
C LEU A 131 11.15 14.22 -4.51
N SER A 132 12.48 14.33 -4.42
CA SER A 132 13.41 13.87 -5.46
C SER A 132 13.93 12.50 -5.08
N LEU A 133 13.84 11.54 -6.01
CA LEU A 133 14.21 10.14 -5.80
C LEU A 133 15.27 9.71 -6.82
N PRO A 134 16.37 9.07 -6.41
CA PRO A 134 17.36 8.53 -7.34
C PRO A 134 16.77 7.41 -8.19
N ARG A 135 16.63 7.64 -9.49
CA ARG A 135 15.97 6.72 -10.42
C ARG A 135 16.48 5.27 -10.32
N GLU A 136 17.78 5.06 -10.42
CA GLU A 136 18.39 3.72 -10.45
C GLU A 136 18.55 3.08 -9.06
N ARG A 137 18.42 3.86 -7.99
CA ARG A 137 18.70 3.43 -6.61
C ARG A 137 17.51 3.64 -5.67
N THR A 138 16.30 3.69 -6.24
CA THR A 138 15.05 3.68 -5.47
C THR A 138 14.37 2.32 -5.61
N MET A 139 14.22 1.61 -4.50
CA MET A 139 13.45 0.36 -4.43
C MET A 139 11.93 0.64 -4.41
N VAL A 140 11.14 -0.26 -4.96
CA VAL A 140 9.69 -0.31 -4.78
C VAL A 140 9.29 -1.70 -4.27
N VAL A 141 8.86 -1.78 -3.01
CA VAL A 141 8.41 -3.05 -2.41
C VAL A 141 6.99 -2.90 -1.88
N ILE A 142 6.08 -3.76 -2.31
CA ILE A 142 4.67 -3.70 -1.95
C ILE A 142 4.22 -4.98 -1.25
N GLY A 143 3.82 -4.86 0.01
CA GLY A 143 3.15 -5.91 0.77
C GLY A 143 1.72 -6.11 0.29
N THR A 144 1.37 -7.29 -0.20
CA THR A 144 0.00 -7.57 -0.66
C THR A 144 -0.30 -9.06 -0.63
N GLY A 145 -1.57 -9.40 -0.42
CA GLY A 145 -2.07 -10.77 -0.56
C GLY A 145 -2.50 -11.09 -1.99
N VAL A 146 -3.06 -12.28 -2.17
CA VAL A 146 -3.76 -12.64 -3.42
C VAL A 146 -5.14 -11.98 -3.40
N ASP A 147 -5.39 -11.11 -4.38
CA ASP A 147 -6.71 -10.48 -4.52
C ASP A 147 -7.78 -11.53 -4.91
N PRO A 148 -8.88 -11.67 -4.14
CA PRO A 148 -9.92 -12.66 -4.42
C PRO A 148 -10.62 -12.48 -5.78
N GLU A 149 -10.62 -11.28 -6.35
CA GLU A 149 -11.21 -11.01 -7.67
C GLU A 149 -10.53 -11.83 -8.78
N VAL A 150 -9.25 -12.17 -8.60
CA VAL A 150 -8.50 -13.00 -9.55
C VAL A 150 -9.15 -14.38 -9.72
N ALA A 151 -9.74 -14.92 -8.65
CA ALA A 151 -10.40 -16.23 -8.68
C ALA A 151 -11.67 -16.23 -9.56
N ARG A 152 -12.29 -15.07 -9.79
CA ARG A 152 -13.55 -14.95 -10.56
C ARG A 152 -13.40 -15.39 -12.01
N ALA A 153 -12.24 -15.14 -12.64
CA ALA A 153 -11.98 -15.61 -13.99
C ALA A 153 -11.99 -17.15 -14.07
N GLY A 154 -11.36 -17.80 -13.08
CA GLY A 154 -11.38 -19.25 -12.95
C GLY A 154 -12.77 -19.79 -12.59
N ALA A 155 -13.53 -19.08 -11.76
CA ALA A 155 -14.90 -19.46 -11.40
C ALA A 155 -15.82 -19.40 -12.63
N ARG A 156 -15.74 -18.32 -13.42
CA ARG A 156 -16.46 -18.16 -14.69
C ARG A 156 -16.25 -19.35 -15.63
N TRP A 157 -15.02 -19.85 -15.75
CA TRP A 157 -14.71 -21.01 -16.60
C TRP A 157 -15.34 -22.31 -16.11
N ARG A 158 -15.59 -22.44 -14.80
CA ARG A 158 -16.18 -23.63 -14.17
C ARG A 158 -17.71 -23.63 -14.14
N VAL A 159 -18.36 -22.51 -14.44
CA VAL A 159 -19.83 -22.37 -14.43
C VAL A 159 -20.56 -23.48 -15.21
N PRO A 160 -20.18 -23.86 -16.45
CA PRO A 160 -20.90 -24.91 -17.17
C PRO A 160 -20.93 -26.24 -16.40
N TYR A 161 -19.79 -26.63 -15.80
CA TYR A 161 -19.67 -27.83 -14.99
C TYR A 161 -20.54 -27.75 -13.72
N TRP A 162 -20.57 -26.60 -13.04
CA TRP A 162 -21.40 -26.44 -11.85
C TRP A 162 -22.90 -26.45 -12.16
N LEU A 163 -23.33 -25.85 -13.27
CA LEU A 163 -24.72 -25.89 -13.71
C LEU A 163 -25.15 -27.32 -14.09
N GLU A 164 -24.30 -28.06 -14.81
CA GLU A 164 -24.55 -29.46 -15.14
C GLU A 164 -24.70 -30.31 -13.86
N ARG A 165 -23.77 -30.18 -12.92
CA ARG A 165 -23.79 -30.92 -11.65
C ARG A 165 -25.00 -30.57 -10.78
N ALA A 166 -25.52 -29.34 -10.87
CA ALA A 166 -26.73 -28.92 -10.17
C ALA A 166 -28.03 -29.42 -10.85
N GLY A 167 -27.96 -30.05 -12.03
CA GLY A 167 -29.14 -30.42 -12.82
C GLY A 167 -29.79 -29.24 -13.53
N GLY A 168 -29.06 -28.13 -13.69
CA GLY A 168 -29.56 -26.85 -14.20
C GLY A 168 -30.24 -26.00 -13.13
N VAL A 169 -30.33 -24.69 -13.38
CA VAL A 169 -31.05 -23.73 -12.53
C VAL A 169 -32.14 -23.07 -13.39
N PRO A 170 -33.44 -23.19 -13.04
CA PRO A 170 -34.52 -22.59 -13.82
C PRO A 170 -34.29 -21.10 -14.09
N GLY A 171 -34.48 -20.67 -15.34
CA GLY A 171 -34.32 -19.26 -15.74
C GLY A 171 -32.88 -18.74 -15.83
N THR A 172 -31.87 -19.57 -15.54
CA THR A 172 -30.46 -19.16 -15.59
C THR A 172 -29.77 -19.81 -16.79
N SER A 173 -29.27 -18.99 -17.71
CA SER A 173 -28.40 -19.46 -18.80
C SER A 173 -26.95 -19.60 -18.33
N THR A 174 -26.15 -20.41 -19.04
CA THR A 174 -24.71 -20.49 -18.77
C THR A 174 -24.04 -19.12 -18.93
N ALA A 175 -24.39 -18.38 -20.00
CA ALA A 175 -23.81 -17.05 -20.26
C ALA A 175 -24.14 -16.05 -19.14
N SER A 176 -25.40 -15.98 -18.70
CA SER A 176 -25.80 -15.08 -17.61
C SER A 176 -25.12 -15.43 -16.28
N ALA A 177 -24.97 -16.72 -15.97
CA ALA A 177 -24.24 -17.16 -14.77
C ALA A 177 -22.74 -16.86 -14.87
N GLN A 178 -22.15 -16.97 -16.06
CA GLN A 178 -20.76 -16.59 -16.30
C GLN A 178 -20.56 -15.07 -16.14
N ASP A 179 -21.46 -14.26 -16.68
CA ASP A 179 -21.41 -12.80 -16.60
C ASP A 179 -21.57 -12.28 -15.18
N ALA A 180 -22.26 -13.02 -14.31
CA ALA A 180 -22.35 -12.70 -12.88
C ALA A 180 -21.00 -12.78 -12.13
N PHE A 181 -20.02 -13.55 -12.62
CA PHE A 181 -18.65 -13.56 -12.09
C PHE A 181 -17.78 -12.42 -12.64
N GLY A 182 -18.23 -11.73 -13.69
CA GLY A 182 -17.47 -10.69 -14.35
C GLY A 182 -17.10 -11.05 -15.80
N PRO A 183 -16.47 -10.12 -16.53
CA PRO A 183 -16.25 -10.22 -17.97
C PRO A 183 -15.27 -11.36 -18.34
N PRO A 184 -15.30 -11.85 -19.60
CA PRO A 184 -14.28 -12.76 -20.10
C PRO A 184 -12.87 -12.18 -19.92
N MET A 185 -11.95 -13.02 -19.45
CA MET A 185 -10.55 -12.62 -19.30
C MET A 185 -9.93 -12.31 -20.67
N ASN A 186 -9.26 -11.17 -20.77
CA ASN A 186 -8.53 -10.70 -21.93
C ASN A 186 -7.07 -10.38 -21.55
N ALA A 187 -6.24 -10.02 -22.52
CA ALA A 187 -4.81 -9.76 -22.28
C ALA A 187 -4.56 -8.68 -21.22
N GLU A 188 -5.33 -7.58 -21.26
CA GLU A 188 -5.25 -6.50 -20.27
C GLU A 188 -5.65 -6.97 -18.86
N GLY A 189 -6.67 -7.82 -18.75
CA GLY A 189 -7.12 -8.40 -17.49
C GLY A 189 -6.12 -9.41 -16.90
N VAL A 190 -5.39 -10.14 -17.75
CA VAL A 190 -4.29 -10.99 -17.27
C VAL A 190 -3.20 -10.12 -16.65
N VAL A 191 -2.71 -9.11 -17.37
CA VAL A 191 -1.69 -8.19 -16.82
C VAL A 191 -2.22 -7.44 -15.58
N GLY A 192 -3.50 -7.10 -15.59
CA GLY A 192 -4.19 -6.43 -14.49
C GLY A 192 -4.33 -7.26 -13.21
N THR A 193 -4.13 -8.57 -13.26
CA THR A 193 -4.24 -9.49 -12.10
C THR A 193 -2.89 -10.04 -11.63
N LEU A 194 -1.78 -9.74 -12.33
CA LEU A 194 -0.47 -10.21 -11.94
C LEU A 194 -0.02 -9.55 -10.62
N PRO A 195 0.41 -10.32 -9.60
CA PRO A 195 0.70 -9.77 -8.28
C PRO A 195 1.93 -8.85 -8.28
N ASN A 196 2.94 -9.13 -9.10
CA ASN A 196 4.15 -8.32 -9.21
C ASN A 196 3.91 -6.99 -9.96
N LEU A 197 2.81 -6.86 -10.71
CA LEU A 197 2.55 -5.66 -11.52
C LEU A 197 2.29 -4.42 -10.67
N VAL A 198 1.89 -4.58 -9.41
CA VAL A 198 1.69 -3.46 -8.49
C VAL A 198 2.96 -2.60 -8.32
N ALA A 199 4.11 -3.24 -8.09
CA ALA A 199 5.40 -2.57 -7.94
C ALA A 199 5.91 -2.05 -9.29
N ASN A 200 5.73 -2.82 -10.36
CA ASN A 200 6.15 -2.42 -11.72
C ASN A 200 5.37 -1.20 -12.22
N ARG A 201 4.07 -1.10 -11.90
CA ARG A 201 3.24 0.04 -12.27
C ARG A 201 3.71 1.31 -11.56
N ILE A 202 4.01 1.23 -10.26
CA ILE A 202 4.58 2.35 -9.50
C ILE A 202 5.94 2.75 -10.09
N SER A 203 6.82 1.78 -10.35
CA SER A 203 8.14 2.03 -10.94
C SER A 203 8.03 2.72 -12.30
N THR A 204 7.13 2.24 -13.18
CA THR A 204 6.89 2.84 -14.49
C THR A 204 6.29 4.25 -14.38
N GLN A 205 5.33 4.44 -13.49
CA GLN A 205 4.63 5.72 -13.29
C GLN A 205 5.56 6.80 -12.74
N LEU A 206 6.56 6.42 -11.96
CA LEU A 206 7.49 7.33 -11.29
C LEU A 206 8.87 7.37 -11.95
N ASP A 207 9.05 6.69 -13.10
CA ASP A 207 10.34 6.48 -13.77
C ASP A 207 11.45 6.03 -12.81
N LEU A 208 11.17 4.99 -12.02
CA LEU A 208 12.13 4.33 -11.14
C LEU A 208 12.66 3.06 -11.80
N ALA A 209 13.96 2.84 -11.70
CA ALA A 209 14.69 1.73 -12.30
C ALA A 209 15.45 0.86 -11.29
N GLY A 210 15.25 1.10 -9.98
CA GLY A 210 15.74 0.23 -8.93
C GLY A 210 14.92 -1.06 -8.77
N PRO A 211 15.23 -1.90 -7.76
CA PRO A 211 14.52 -3.15 -7.54
C PRO A 211 13.03 -2.93 -7.27
N GLY A 212 12.15 -3.69 -7.96
CA GLY A 212 10.71 -3.59 -7.82
C GLY A 212 10.04 -4.96 -7.68
N PHE A 213 9.34 -5.22 -6.58
CA PHE A 213 8.63 -6.50 -6.36
C PHE A 213 7.50 -6.40 -5.33
N ALA A 214 6.65 -7.43 -5.32
CA ALA A 214 5.62 -7.62 -4.30
C ALA A 214 6.08 -8.66 -3.27
N VAL A 215 5.62 -8.52 -2.03
CA VAL A 215 5.88 -9.46 -0.92
C VAL A 215 4.54 -9.90 -0.35
N SER A 216 4.43 -11.20 -0.07
CA SER A 216 3.25 -11.78 0.57
C SER A 216 3.70 -12.60 1.79
N ALA A 217 3.20 -12.21 2.94
CA ALA A 217 3.39 -12.85 4.24
C ALA A 217 2.10 -12.70 5.08
N GLU A 218 0.95 -12.91 4.45
CA GLU A 218 -0.40 -12.66 5.02
C GLU A 218 -0.49 -11.27 5.68
N GLU A 219 -1.03 -11.16 6.90
CA GLU A 219 -1.19 -9.89 7.61
C GLU A 219 0.15 -9.18 7.89
N ALA A 220 1.27 -9.91 7.87
CA ALA A 220 2.61 -9.35 8.05
C ALA A 220 3.20 -8.77 6.75
N SER A 221 2.54 -8.91 5.59
CA SER A 221 3.08 -8.51 4.28
C SER A 221 3.64 -7.08 4.26
N GLY A 222 2.92 -6.11 4.85
CA GLY A 222 3.37 -4.72 4.93
C GLY A 222 4.60 -4.51 5.83
N LEU A 223 4.71 -5.26 6.94
CA LEU A 223 5.86 -5.18 7.84
C LEU A 223 7.08 -5.86 7.23
N VAL A 224 6.92 -7.01 6.57
CA VAL A 224 8.02 -7.68 5.86
C VAL A 224 8.52 -6.79 4.72
N ALA A 225 7.63 -6.12 3.98
CA ALA A 225 8.03 -5.13 2.97
C ALA A 225 8.88 -3.99 3.57
N LEU A 226 8.48 -3.48 4.74
CA LEU A 226 9.21 -2.45 5.48
C LEU A 226 10.59 -2.93 5.92
N GLU A 227 10.67 -4.12 6.50
CA GLU A 227 11.92 -4.72 6.96
C GLU A 227 12.91 -4.92 5.80
N VAL A 228 12.44 -5.49 4.68
CA VAL A 228 13.26 -5.72 3.48
C VAL A 228 13.82 -4.41 2.94
N ALA A 229 13.01 -3.35 2.84
CA ALA A 229 13.48 -2.05 2.38
C ALA A 229 14.45 -1.38 3.36
N ALA A 230 14.15 -1.41 4.66
CA ALA A 230 15.02 -0.85 5.69
C ALA A 230 16.39 -1.55 5.68
N ARG A 231 16.41 -2.88 5.53
CA ARG A 231 17.64 -3.66 5.38
C ARG A 231 18.42 -3.28 4.12
N ALA A 232 17.76 -3.14 2.98
CA ALA A 232 18.41 -2.77 1.72
C ALA A 232 19.04 -1.36 1.79
N ILE A 233 18.36 -0.39 2.43
CA ILE A 233 18.91 0.95 2.68
C ILE A 233 20.12 0.87 3.63
N ARG A 234 20.01 0.14 4.75
CA ARG A 234 21.10 -0.03 5.72
C ARG A 234 22.33 -0.71 5.11
N ALA A 235 22.10 -1.66 4.19
CA ALA A 235 23.15 -2.35 3.44
C ALA A 235 23.76 -1.48 2.33
N GLY A 236 23.19 -0.31 2.03
CA GLY A 236 23.63 0.54 0.93
C GLY A 236 23.34 -0.04 -0.46
N GLU A 237 22.41 -1.00 -0.56
CA GLU A 237 21.97 -1.59 -1.83
C GLU A 237 21.12 -0.58 -2.61
N VAL A 238 20.33 0.23 -1.89
CA VAL A 238 19.50 1.32 -2.43
C VAL A 238 19.63 2.59 -1.59
N ASP A 239 19.36 3.74 -2.19
CA ASP A 239 19.47 5.06 -1.54
C ASP A 239 18.10 5.61 -1.10
N ALA A 240 17.01 5.06 -1.64
CA ALA A 240 15.65 5.33 -1.22
C ALA A 240 14.77 4.09 -1.42
N ALA A 241 13.63 4.03 -0.75
CA ALA A 241 12.63 2.98 -0.98
C ALA A 241 11.20 3.51 -0.84
N LEU A 242 10.33 3.10 -1.75
CA LEU A 242 8.88 3.15 -1.57
C LEU A 242 8.45 1.81 -0.98
N VAL A 243 7.93 1.85 0.25
CA VAL A 243 7.37 0.70 0.94
C VAL A 243 5.87 0.87 0.98
N GLY A 244 5.15 0.04 0.23
CA GLY A 244 3.70 0.06 0.22
C GLY A 244 3.09 -1.19 0.82
N ALA A 245 1.82 -1.11 1.20
CA ALA A 245 1.00 -2.27 1.43
C ALA A 245 -0.45 -1.98 1.06
N THR A 246 -1.18 -2.97 0.56
CA THR A 246 -2.56 -2.79 0.11
C THR A 246 -3.40 -4.06 0.22
N ASP A 247 -4.62 -3.91 0.72
CA ASP A 247 -5.64 -4.94 0.83
C ASP A 247 -7.04 -4.31 0.77
N LEU A 248 -7.99 -4.99 0.11
CA LEU A 248 -9.40 -4.61 0.03
C LEU A 248 -10.23 -5.69 0.72
N SER A 249 -10.06 -5.82 2.04
CA SER A 249 -10.60 -6.93 2.82
C SER A 249 -12.13 -6.85 2.98
N CYS A 250 -12.76 -5.73 2.61
CA CYS A 250 -14.21 -5.61 2.52
C CYS A 250 -14.83 -6.36 1.33
N GLU A 251 -14.03 -6.92 0.42
CA GLU A 251 -14.52 -7.73 -0.70
C GLU A 251 -15.27 -8.99 -0.19
N GLU A 252 -16.41 -9.32 -0.82
CA GLU A 252 -17.34 -10.33 -0.30
C GLU A 252 -16.76 -11.74 -0.19
N VAL A 253 -15.86 -12.15 -1.09
CA VAL A 253 -15.15 -13.43 -1.00
C VAL A 253 -14.21 -13.43 0.19
N HIS A 254 -13.50 -12.33 0.44
CA HIS A 254 -12.66 -12.18 1.63
C HIS A 254 -13.50 -12.27 2.91
N ARG A 255 -14.61 -11.53 2.98
CA ARG A 255 -15.55 -11.59 4.11
C ARG A 255 -16.13 -12.98 4.35
N ALA A 256 -16.47 -13.69 3.28
CA ALA A 256 -16.94 -15.06 3.37
C ALA A 256 -15.88 -16.00 3.93
N ALA A 257 -14.62 -15.86 3.48
CA ALA A 257 -13.51 -16.65 3.99
C ALA A 257 -13.25 -16.39 5.48
N LEU A 258 -13.25 -15.13 5.93
CA LEU A 258 -13.08 -14.79 7.35
C LEU A 258 -14.18 -15.43 8.22
N ARG A 259 -15.45 -15.37 7.78
CA ARG A 259 -16.58 -16.02 8.48
C ARG A 259 -16.41 -17.53 8.58
N GLU A 260 -15.94 -18.18 7.51
CA GLU A 260 -15.72 -19.63 7.50
C GLU A 260 -14.56 -20.05 8.41
N LEU A 261 -13.52 -19.22 8.51
CA LEU A 261 -12.39 -19.43 9.42
C LEU A 261 -12.71 -19.09 10.88
N GLY A 262 -13.86 -18.46 11.16
CA GLY A 262 -14.22 -17.99 12.50
C GLY A 262 -13.35 -16.82 12.97
N CYS A 263 -12.77 -16.06 12.03
CA CYS A 263 -12.04 -14.83 12.36
C CYS A 263 -13.03 -13.73 12.71
N GLU A 264 -12.94 -13.24 13.94
CA GLU A 264 -13.77 -12.14 14.45
C GLU A 264 -13.10 -10.79 14.15
N GLY A 265 -13.88 -9.79 13.74
CA GLY A 265 -13.40 -8.43 13.47
C GLY A 265 -14.00 -7.82 12.22
N GLU A 266 -14.13 -6.50 12.20
CA GLU A 266 -14.61 -5.78 11.03
C GLU A 266 -13.46 -5.65 10.00
N PRO A 267 -13.63 -6.14 8.77
CA PRO A 267 -12.64 -5.99 7.72
C PRO A 267 -12.51 -4.51 7.33
N GLY A 268 -11.31 -4.13 6.89
CA GLY A 268 -10.98 -2.78 6.45
C GLY A 268 -10.35 -2.78 5.07
N ASP A 269 -10.43 -1.65 4.38
CA ASP A 269 -9.76 -1.44 3.11
C ASP A 269 -8.65 -0.42 3.31
N ALA A 270 -7.44 -0.72 2.85
CA ALA A 270 -6.33 0.22 2.98
C ALA A 270 -5.28 0.05 1.88
N ALA A 271 -4.71 1.17 1.46
CA ALA A 271 -3.40 1.25 0.86
C ALA A 271 -2.57 2.35 1.51
N VAL A 272 -1.37 2.01 1.96
CA VAL A 272 -0.42 2.93 2.57
C VAL A 272 0.91 2.81 1.85
N VAL A 273 1.58 3.93 1.63
CA VAL A 273 2.95 3.96 1.08
C VAL A 273 3.80 4.88 1.94
N LEU A 274 4.93 4.38 2.43
CA LEU A 274 5.97 5.12 3.11
C LEU A 274 7.15 5.31 2.18
N VAL A 275 7.80 6.48 2.24
CA VAL A 275 9.06 6.73 1.54
C VAL A 275 10.19 6.77 2.57
N LEU A 276 11.21 5.95 2.33
CA LEU A 276 12.36 5.78 3.21
C LEU A 276 13.63 6.30 2.56
N LYS A 277 14.49 6.94 3.35
CA LYS A 277 15.86 7.35 2.98
C LYS A 277 16.81 7.16 4.17
N PRO A 278 18.13 7.03 3.96
CA PRO A 278 19.10 7.26 5.01
C PRO A 278 18.89 8.66 5.62
N LEU A 279 18.96 8.79 6.94
CA LEU A 279 18.74 10.06 7.64
C LEU A 279 19.65 11.18 7.13
N ASP A 280 20.92 10.88 6.85
CA ASP A 280 21.87 11.87 6.35
C ASP A 280 21.47 12.36 4.95
N ALA A 281 21.05 11.46 4.07
CA ALA A 281 20.56 11.81 2.73
C ALA A 281 19.27 12.64 2.79
N ALA A 282 18.32 12.25 3.65
CA ALA A 282 17.10 13.03 3.88
C ALA A 282 17.41 14.47 4.32
N ARG A 283 18.40 14.66 5.21
CA ARG A 283 18.84 15.98 5.66
C ARG A 283 19.55 16.77 4.57
N GLU A 284 20.41 16.13 3.79
CA GLU A 284 21.11 16.73 2.65
C GLU A 284 20.12 17.22 1.58
N ASP A 285 19.09 16.42 1.30
CA ASP A 285 18.04 16.74 0.33
C ASP A 285 17.02 17.76 0.87
N GLY A 286 17.04 18.05 2.18
CA GLY A 286 16.07 18.95 2.83
C GLY A 286 14.68 18.32 3.00
N ASP A 287 14.59 17.00 2.95
CA ASP A 287 13.34 16.26 3.11
C ASP A 287 12.84 16.34 4.56
N PRO A 288 11.51 16.36 4.78
CA PRO A 288 10.97 16.24 6.13
C PRO A 288 11.32 14.88 6.73
N VAL A 289 11.59 14.82 8.02
CA VAL A 289 11.75 13.57 8.78
C VAL A 289 10.52 13.38 9.65
N ILE A 290 9.70 12.40 9.31
CA ILE A 290 8.44 12.09 10.01
C ILE A 290 8.75 11.24 11.24
N ALA A 291 9.51 10.16 11.06
CA ALA A 291 9.93 9.22 12.09
C ALA A 291 11.25 8.56 11.69
N LEU A 292 11.94 7.97 12.67
CA LEU A 292 13.10 7.12 12.44
C LEU A 292 12.71 5.67 12.72
N LEU A 293 13.18 4.75 11.90
CA LEU A 293 13.04 3.33 12.15
C LEU A 293 14.18 2.88 13.06
N ASP A 294 13.82 2.36 14.22
CA ASP A 294 14.78 1.81 15.17
C ASP A 294 15.58 0.66 14.55
N GLU A 295 16.81 0.51 15.02
CA GLU A 295 17.59 -0.67 14.71
C GLU A 295 17.07 -1.81 15.56
N GLU A 296 16.46 -2.81 14.93
CA GLU A 296 16.17 -4.06 15.61
C GLU A 296 17.48 -4.59 16.21
N SER A 297 17.51 -4.62 17.53
CA SER A 297 18.30 -5.60 18.27
C SER A 297 17.67 -6.94 17.91
N GLY A 298 18.45 -7.91 17.41
CA GLY A 298 17.98 -9.11 16.72
C GLY A 298 17.20 -10.13 17.57
N ASP A 299 16.27 -9.68 18.39
CA ASP A 299 15.58 -10.48 19.41
C ASP A 299 14.07 -10.45 19.13
N GLY A 300 13.66 -10.97 17.96
CA GLY A 300 12.26 -10.95 17.54
C GLY A 300 11.72 -12.23 16.91
N MET A 301 12.60 -13.10 16.40
CA MET A 301 12.21 -14.45 15.97
C MET A 301 12.66 -15.42 17.06
N SER A 302 11.84 -15.54 18.10
CA SER A 302 11.94 -16.69 19.00
C SER A 302 11.49 -17.94 18.24
N GLU A 303 12.41 -18.54 17.50
CA GLU A 303 12.32 -19.97 17.23
C GLU A 303 12.32 -20.69 18.59
N ALA A 304 11.38 -21.59 18.78
CA ALA A 304 11.34 -22.47 19.93
C ALA A 304 12.63 -23.30 19.98
N GLY A 305 13.54 -22.96 20.89
CA GLY A 305 14.79 -23.68 21.09
C GLY A 305 15.51 -23.19 22.34
N GLU A 306 15.70 -24.09 23.30
CA GLU A 306 16.22 -23.83 24.63
C GLU A 306 17.68 -23.33 24.65
N SER A 307 17.91 -22.33 25.52
CA SER A 307 19.15 -22.06 26.27
C SER A 307 20.41 -21.56 25.53
N GLY A 308 20.92 -20.40 25.96
CA GLY A 308 22.33 -20.03 25.75
C GLY A 308 22.61 -18.54 25.89
N ALA A 309 23.28 -18.16 26.98
CA ALA A 309 23.63 -16.79 27.38
C ALA A 309 24.27 -15.90 26.29
N GLU A 310 23.86 -14.62 26.22
CA GLU A 310 24.60 -13.58 25.50
C GLU A 310 25.12 -12.48 26.44
N LEU A 311 26.42 -12.20 26.27
CA LEU A 311 27.18 -11.13 26.91
C LEU A 311 26.79 -9.77 26.31
N PRO A 312 26.73 -8.67 27.07
CA PRO A 312 26.32 -7.38 26.55
C PRO A 312 27.40 -6.79 25.63
N ARG A 313 27.06 -6.56 24.36
CA ARG A 313 27.86 -5.74 23.44
C ARG A 313 27.57 -4.27 23.69
N ALA A 314 28.59 -3.54 24.12
CA ALA A 314 28.56 -2.09 24.28
C ALA A 314 28.44 -1.40 22.91
N GLY A 315 27.42 -0.55 22.74
CA GLY A 315 27.36 0.38 21.61
C GLY A 315 25.98 0.78 21.07
N ALA A 316 24.86 0.26 21.59
CA ALA A 316 23.53 0.67 21.12
C ALA A 316 23.09 1.98 21.80
N SER A 317 23.09 3.08 21.06
CA SER A 317 22.55 4.38 21.48
C SER A 317 21.13 4.59 20.93
N GLY A 318 20.25 3.60 21.12
CA GLY A 318 18.80 3.77 21.01
C GLY A 318 18.20 3.91 22.43
N PRO A 319 16.97 4.45 22.57
CA PRO A 319 16.31 4.49 23.87
C PRO A 319 16.04 3.05 24.34
N SER A 320 16.84 2.56 25.29
CA SER A 320 16.75 1.19 25.82
C SER A 320 15.63 1.04 26.86
N GLY A 321 14.47 1.65 26.62
CA GLY A 321 13.32 1.68 27.52
C GLY A 321 12.03 1.23 26.83
N PRO A 322 10.94 1.01 27.59
CA PRO A 322 9.64 0.73 27.00
C PRO A 322 9.21 1.90 26.10
N PRO A 323 8.55 1.64 24.97
CA PRO A 323 8.10 2.70 24.06
C PRO A 323 7.04 3.58 24.74
N ASP A 324 7.00 4.86 24.39
CA ASP A 324 5.97 5.79 24.89
C ASP A 324 4.57 5.45 24.36
N LEU A 325 4.50 4.79 23.21
CA LEU A 325 3.29 4.43 22.50
C LEU A 325 3.43 3.03 21.87
N VAL A 326 2.38 2.21 21.98
CA VAL A 326 2.27 0.93 21.25
C VAL A 326 1.05 1.01 20.36
N VAL A 327 1.23 0.75 19.06
CA VAL A 327 0.15 0.78 18.05
C VAL A 327 0.02 -0.60 17.41
N GLY A 328 -1.18 -1.16 17.40
CA GLY A 328 -1.45 -2.47 16.80
C GLY A 328 -2.53 -3.22 17.55
N ASP A 329 -2.59 -4.54 17.35
CA ASP A 329 -3.62 -5.43 17.89
C ASP A 329 -3.15 -6.25 19.12
N GLY A 330 -1.97 -5.94 19.65
CA GLY A 330 -1.43 -6.56 20.85
C GLY A 330 -2.10 -6.07 22.14
N PRO A 331 -1.99 -6.82 23.25
CA PRO A 331 -2.65 -6.49 24.53
C PRO A 331 -2.14 -5.19 25.18
N ASP A 332 -0.91 -4.79 24.86
CA ASP A 332 -0.28 -3.57 25.37
C ASP A 332 -0.52 -2.36 24.45
N ALA A 333 -1.26 -2.54 23.35
CA ALA A 333 -1.53 -1.47 22.40
C ALA A 333 -2.42 -0.39 23.02
N VAL A 334 -1.98 0.86 22.93
CA VAL A 334 -2.76 2.03 23.34
C VAL A 334 -3.84 2.32 22.30
N PHE A 335 -3.57 1.98 21.04
CA PHE A 335 -4.49 2.18 19.92
C PHE A 335 -4.34 1.06 18.89
N ASP A 336 -5.44 0.37 18.60
CA ASP A 336 -5.56 -0.57 17.47
C ASP A 336 -6.18 0.17 16.28
N PRO A 337 -5.46 0.40 15.17
CA PRO A 337 -6.04 1.03 13.98
C PRO A 337 -7.30 0.35 13.45
N ALA A 338 -7.47 -0.95 13.70
CA ALA A 338 -8.67 -1.67 13.28
C ALA A 338 -9.95 -1.12 13.93
N SER A 339 -9.87 -0.46 15.09
CA SER A 339 -11.04 0.16 15.72
C SER A 339 -11.57 1.37 14.94
N ALA A 340 -10.73 1.98 14.09
CA ALA A 340 -11.08 3.15 13.28
C ALA A 340 -11.28 2.81 11.79
N PHE A 341 -10.57 1.81 11.29
CA PHE A 341 -10.45 1.55 9.84
C PHE A 341 -10.80 0.12 9.43
N GLY A 342 -11.11 -0.76 10.38
CA GLY A 342 -11.20 -2.20 10.15
C GLY A 342 -9.83 -2.86 9.92
N ARG A 343 -9.82 -4.20 9.89
CA ARG A 343 -8.61 -5.00 9.65
C ARG A 343 -8.36 -5.11 8.14
N ALA A 344 -7.39 -4.36 7.64
CA ALA A 344 -6.99 -4.38 6.23
C ALA A 344 -5.93 -5.46 5.95
N HIS A 345 -6.12 -6.65 6.51
CA HIS A 345 -5.30 -7.86 6.33
C HIS A 345 -3.83 -7.57 5.99
N ALA A 346 -3.38 -7.73 4.72
CA ALA A 346 -1.98 -7.56 4.31
C ALA A 346 -1.39 -6.15 4.52
N ALA A 347 -2.24 -5.14 4.64
CA ALA A 347 -1.88 -3.75 4.90
C ALA A 347 -1.91 -3.36 6.39
N SER A 348 -2.48 -4.19 7.27
CA SER A 348 -2.74 -3.84 8.70
C SER A 348 -1.48 -3.38 9.44
N GLY A 349 -0.37 -4.09 9.27
CA GLY A 349 0.88 -3.72 9.91
C GLY A 349 1.42 -2.38 9.42
N LEU A 350 1.35 -2.09 8.12
CA LEU A 350 1.84 -0.81 7.58
C LEU A 350 0.91 0.36 7.93
N VAL A 351 -0.41 0.11 8.07
CA VAL A 351 -1.35 1.09 8.64
C VAL A 351 -0.93 1.43 10.07
N SER A 352 -0.59 0.44 10.90
CA SER A 352 -0.11 0.65 12.27
C SER A 352 1.16 1.50 12.31
N VAL A 353 2.14 1.21 11.44
CA VAL A 353 3.37 2.03 11.31
C VAL A 353 3.05 3.46 10.88
N ALA A 354 2.12 3.67 9.94
CA ALA A 354 1.74 5.01 9.51
C ALA A 354 1.01 5.79 10.61
N VAL A 355 0.14 5.14 11.40
CA VAL A 355 -0.48 5.73 12.60
C VAL A 355 0.60 6.14 13.60
N ALA A 356 1.55 5.26 13.91
CA ALA A 356 2.66 5.55 14.82
C ALA A 356 3.51 6.73 14.32
N ALA A 357 3.87 6.75 13.03
CA ALA A 357 4.64 7.84 12.44
C ALA A 357 3.91 9.20 12.53
N LEU A 358 2.58 9.20 12.33
CA LEU A 358 1.76 10.40 12.50
C LEU A 358 1.66 10.84 13.96
N ALA A 359 1.47 9.90 14.88
CA ALA A 359 1.42 10.16 16.32
C ALA A 359 2.72 10.83 16.81
N LEU A 360 3.87 10.31 16.40
CA LEU A 360 5.19 10.88 16.71
C LEU A 360 5.37 12.27 16.10
N ARG A 361 5.04 12.43 14.81
CA ARG A 361 5.19 13.72 14.10
C ARG A 361 4.34 14.82 14.72
N HIS A 362 3.13 14.50 15.16
CA HIS A 362 2.20 15.46 15.74
C HIS A 362 2.28 15.54 17.28
N ARG A 363 3.10 14.69 17.90
CA ARG A 363 3.20 14.54 19.37
C ARG A 363 1.82 14.39 20.00
N ALA A 364 1.05 13.45 19.47
CA ALA A 364 -0.30 13.18 19.90
C ALA A 364 -0.56 11.68 19.95
N VAL A 365 -1.14 11.20 21.04
CA VAL A 365 -1.51 9.78 21.21
C VAL A 365 -2.93 9.57 20.68
N PRO A 366 -3.13 8.79 19.60
CA PRO A 366 -4.47 8.49 19.09
C PRO A 366 -5.33 7.82 20.15
N ARG A 367 -6.64 8.06 20.11
CA ARG A 367 -7.61 7.46 21.03
C ARG A 367 -8.75 6.82 20.23
N PRO A 368 -9.28 5.67 20.67
CA PRO A 368 -10.51 5.14 20.12
C PRO A 368 -11.66 6.14 20.32
N ASP A 369 -12.46 6.37 19.27
CA ASP A 369 -13.70 7.16 19.32
C ASP A 369 -13.57 8.59 19.89
N GLY A 370 -12.39 9.21 19.78
CA GLY A 370 -12.18 10.58 20.27
C GLY A 370 -10.88 11.23 19.79
N PRO A 371 -10.72 12.55 19.99
CA PRO A 371 -9.53 13.26 19.56
C PRO A 371 -8.29 12.77 20.31
N ALA A 372 -7.17 12.76 19.59
CA ALA A 372 -5.88 12.36 20.11
C ALA A 372 -5.45 13.22 21.31
N ASP A 373 -4.78 12.59 22.27
CA ASP A 373 -4.21 13.26 23.42
C ASP A 373 -2.94 14.02 23.01
N THR A 374 -2.99 15.36 23.09
CA THR A 374 -1.83 16.21 22.82
C THR A 374 -1.02 16.55 24.08
N ALA A 375 -1.47 16.11 25.26
CA ALA A 375 -0.72 16.26 26.51
C ALA A 375 0.33 15.16 26.67
N ALA A 376 0.06 13.96 26.17
CA ALA A 376 1.03 12.90 26.02
C ALA A 376 1.90 13.20 24.79
N LEU A 377 3.20 13.45 24.99
CA LEU A 377 4.15 13.81 23.93
C LEU A 377 5.02 12.58 23.58
N PRO A 378 4.52 11.60 22.80
CA PRO A 378 5.27 10.39 22.50
C PRO A 378 6.51 10.73 21.65
N LEU A 379 7.65 10.14 22.02
CA LEU A 379 8.92 10.27 21.29
C LEU A 379 9.31 8.94 20.63
N THR A 380 8.81 7.83 21.15
CA THR A 380 9.04 6.47 20.67
C THR A 380 7.72 5.74 20.48
N ALA A 381 7.64 4.87 19.47
CA ALA A 381 6.48 4.04 19.21
C ALA A 381 6.91 2.64 18.77
N ARG A 382 6.15 1.62 19.18
CA ARG A 382 6.30 0.24 18.73
C ARG A 382 5.09 -0.22 17.94
#